data_AF-A0A2N1Q2E7-F1
#
_entry.id   AF-A0A2N1Q2E7-F1
#
_cell.length_a   1.000
_cell.length_b   1.000
_cell.length_c   1.000
_cell.angle_alpha   90.00
_cell.angle_beta   90.00
_cell.angle_gamma   90.00
#
_symmetry.space_group_name_H-M   'P 1'
#
loop_
_entity.id
_entity.type
_entity.pdbx_description
1 polymer ?
#
loop_
_entity_poly.entity_id
_entity_poly.type
_entity_poly.pdbx_seq_one_letter_code
_entity_poly.pdbx_strand_id
1 'polypeptide(L)'
;MAKPKYGYGWVIKWALAAIILAVGILSKIYEEDIVYAATGLAVVIFSVFRVYPLMKTLKTEVLRTINLIEIIFEFIIGGLMVYVAFSGKSDEGIWAALYGYMLTFFLLARGIIYFVSLYYFDEKSESAKFWMHMFFIGIGPVVLTLTLQGNGTIISTLGWLLLIIAIGGGVYLGFDGYGGYRKYREYSKTLNQPKTKVKNKEVEKDLPKPIEDEVEQPESYIS
;
A
#
# COMPACT_ATOMS: atom_id res chain seq x y z
N MET A 1 -3.55 -5.02 -33.11
CA MET A 1 -2.98 -6.14 -32.30
C MET A 1 -3.92 -6.40 -31.14
N ALA A 2 -4.43 -7.62 -30.98
CA ALA A 2 -5.29 -7.96 -29.85
C ALA A 2 -4.49 -7.87 -28.54
N LYS A 3 -5.00 -7.12 -27.54
CA LYS A 3 -4.38 -7.09 -26.21
C LYS A 3 -4.33 -8.52 -25.66
N PRO A 4 -3.18 -8.98 -25.13
CA PRO A 4 -3.11 -10.32 -24.54
C PRO A 4 -4.12 -10.43 -23.41
N LYS A 5 -4.95 -11.49 -23.45
CA LYS A 5 -6.05 -11.71 -22.50
C LYS A 5 -5.56 -11.95 -21.05
N TYR A 6 -4.31 -12.40 -20.89
CA TYR A 6 -3.65 -12.60 -19.60
C TYR A 6 -2.20 -12.12 -19.68
N GLY A 7 -1.79 -11.27 -18.73
CA GLY A 7 -0.44 -10.70 -18.68
C GLY A 7 0.47 -11.37 -17.66
N TYR A 8 1.77 -11.06 -17.73
CA TYR A 8 2.83 -11.56 -16.84
C TYR A 8 2.85 -10.91 -15.44
N GLY A 9 1.74 -10.29 -15.00
CA GLY A 9 1.67 -9.63 -13.70
C GLY A 9 1.95 -10.56 -12.52
N TRP A 10 1.74 -11.87 -12.68
CA TRP A 10 2.11 -12.88 -11.67
C TRP A 10 3.62 -12.94 -11.41
N VAL A 11 4.45 -12.70 -12.43
CA VAL A 11 5.92 -12.69 -12.30
C VAL A 11 6.35 -11.55 -11.39
N ILE A 12 5.78 -10.36 -11.61
CA ILE A 12 6.06 -9.18 -10.80
C ILE A 12 5.65 -9.44 -9.34
N LYS A 13 4.48 -10.04 -9.09
CA LYS A 13 4.03 -10.38 -7.74
C LYS A 13 4.99 -11.35 -7.04
N TRP A 14 5.48 -12.38 -7.72
CA TRP A 14 6.46 -13.31 -7.16
C TRP A 14 7.83 -12.67 -6.93
N ALA A 15 8.29 -11.82 -7.84
CA ALA A 15 9.53 -11.06 -7.65
C ALA A 15 9.42 -10.14 -6.43
N LEU A 16 8.31 -9.41 -6.28
CA LEU A 16 8.05 -8.57 -5.12
C LEU A 16 7.94 -9.39 -3.82
N ALA A 17 7.30 -10.56 -3.86
CA ALA A 17 7.24 -11.47 -2.72
C ALA A 17 8.64 -11.90 -2.28
N ALA A 18 9.51 -12.28 -3.23
CA ALA A 18 10.88 -12.66 -2.94
C ALA A 18 11.71 -11.49 -2.36
N ILE A 19 11.57 -10.28 -2.92
CA ILE A 19 12.25 -9.08 -2.41
C ILE A 19 11.81 -8.77 -0.97
N ILE A 20 10.50 -8.79 -0.70
CA ILE A 20 9.96 -8.50 0.63
C ILE A 20 10.46 -9.53 1.65
N LEU A 21 10.42 -10.82 1.30
CA LEU A 21 10.96 -11.88 2.17
C LEU A 21 12.47 -11.73 2.40
N ALA A 22 13.24 -11.40 1.36
CA ALA A 22 14.67 -11.16 1.48
C ALA A 22 14.96 -10.00 2.44
N VAL A 23 14.24 -8.88 2.31
CA VAL A 23 14.37 -7.73 3.23
C VAL A 23 14.04 -8.13 4.67
N GLY A 24 12.96 -8.89 4.89
CA GLY A 24 12.58 -9.36 6.23
C GLY A 24 13.58 -10.34 6.85
N ILE A 25 14.21 -11.21 6.07
CA ILE A 25 15.26 -12.10 6.56
C ILE A 25 16.55 -11.31 6.84
N LEU A 26 16.92 -10.42 5.92
CA LEU A 26 18.11 -9.58 6.06
C LEU A 26 18.01 -8.64 7.26
N SER A 27 16.81 -8.22 7.67
CA SER A 27 16.62 -7.44 8.91
C SER A 27 16.89 -8.24 10.19
N LYS A 28 17.19 -9.54 10.12
CA LYS A 28 17.72 -10.32 11.24
C LYS A 28 19.23 -10.58 11.16
N ILE A 29 19.83 -10.40 9.98
CA ILE A 29 21.25 -10.63 9.75
C ILE A 29 22.03 -9.32 9.88
N TYR A 30 21.48 -8.24 9.30
CA TYR A 30 22.01 -6.88 9.31
C TYR A 30 20.98 -5.97 10.00
N GLU A 31 20.68 -6.31 11.26
CA GLU A 31 19.50 -5.84 11.98
C GLU A 31 19.37 -4.32 11.98
N GLU A 32 20.46 -3.60 12.26
CA GLU A 32 20.43 -2.14 12.30
C GLU A 32 20.27 -1.54 10.90
N ASP A 33 21.24 -1.75 10.00
CA ASP A 33 21.25 -1.16 8.66
C ASP A 33 19.94 -1.36 7.91
N ILE A 34 19.41 -2.59 7.91
CA ILE A 34 18.20 -2.91 7.15
C ILE A 34 16.97 -2.32 7.83
N VAL A 35 16.89 -2.29 9.16
CA VAL A 35 15.77 -1.64 9.87
C VAL A 35 15.78 -0.13 9.58
N TYR A 36 16.94 0.53 9.67
CA TYR A 36 17.07 1.95 9.33
C TYR A 36 16.70 2.23 7.87
N ALA A 37 17.23 1.45 6.93
CA ALA A 37 16.97 1.64 5.51
C ALA A 37 15.49 1.39 5.17
N ALA A 38 14.91 0.28 5.64
CA ALA A 38 13.54 -0.10 5.32
C ALA A 38 12.54 0.91 5.89
N THR A 39 12.69 1.29 7.16
CA THR A 39 11.80 2.26 7.81
C THR A 39 12.00 3.67 7.25
N GLY A 40 13.23 4.10 7.03
CA GLY A 40 13.55 5.40 6.44
C GLY A 40 12.96 5.55 5.03
N LEU A 41 13.16 4.55 4.16
CA LEU A 41 12.56 4.52 2.83
C LEU A 41 11.04 4.50 2.88
N ALA A 42 10.44 3.71 3.77
CA ALA A 42 9.00 3.68 3.95
C ALA A 42 8.48 5.08 4.34
N VAL A 43 9.08 5.73 5.34
CA VAL A 43 8.69 7.06 5.80
C VAL A 43 8.82 8.09 4.66
N VAL A 44 9.93 8.11 3.94
CA VAL A 44 10.15 9.02 2.79
C VAL A 44 9.10 8.81 1.70
N ILE A 45 8.84 7.56 1.32
CA ILE A 45 7.87 7.26 0.27
C ILE A 45 6.45 7.66 0.71
N PHE A 46 6.07 7.32 1.94
CA PHE A 46 4.76 7.65 2.49
C PHE A 46 4.58 9.15 2.72
N SER A 47 5.63 9.90 3.06
CA SER A 47 5.54 11.35 3.25
C SER A 47 5.31 12.04 1.90
N VAL A 48 6.06 11.68 0.85
CA VAL A 48 5.89 12.22 -0.51
C VAL A 48 4.50 11.93 -1.08
N PHE A 49 4.03 10.69 -1.01
CA PHE A 49 2.73 10.33 -1.56
C PHE A 49 1.54 10.98 -0.84
N ARG A 50 1.73 11.46 0.40
CA ARG A 50 0.68 12.14 1.16
C ARG A 50 0.54 13.63 0.84
N VAL A 51 1.57 14.28 0.29
CA VAL A 51 1.55 15.73 0.02
C VAL A 51 0.34 16.08 -0.86
N TYR A 52 0.27 15.53 -2.07
CA TYR A 52 -0.78 15.87 -3.02
C TYR A 52 -2.21 15.66 -2.49
N PRO A 53 -2.58 14.47 -1.97
CA PRO A 53 -3.94 14.26 -1.49
C PRO A 53 -4.28 15.19 -0.33
N LEU A 54 -3.42 15.35 0.68
CA LEU A 54 -3.73 16.19 1.84
C LEU A 54 -3.91 17.66 1.48
N MET A 55 -3.04 18.20 0.61
CA MET A 55 -3.15 19.58 0.16
C MET A 55 -4.42 19.86 -0.65
N LYS A 56 -4.98 18.83 -1.29
CA LYS A 56 -6.18 18.93 -2.11
C LYS A 56 -7.48 18.67 -1.34
N THR A 57 -7.46 17.80 -0.32
CA THR A 57 -8.69 17.30 0.31
C THR A 57 -9.04 17.96 1.64
N LEU A 58 -8.09 18.55 2.35
CA LEU A 58 -8.34 19.19 3.65
C LEU A 58 -9.13 20.49 3.48
N LYS A 59 -10.14 20.72 4.34
CA LYS A 59 -11.05 21.87 4.22
C LYS A 59 -10.38 23.18 4.63
N THR A 60 -9.56 23.16 5.67
CA THR A 60 -8.98 24.36 6.27
C THR A 60 -7.52 24.54 5.89
N GLU A 61 -7.10 25.80 5.70
CA GLU A 61 -5.71 26.13 5.38
C GLU A 61 -4.77 25.85 6.55
N VAL A 62 -5.21 26.13 7.78
CA VAL A 62 -4.42 25.83 8.99
C VAL A 62 -4.08 24.34 9.07
N LEU A 63 -5.04 23.44 8.81
CA LEU A 63 -4.78 22.00 8.79
C LEU A 63 -3.83 21.59 7.68
N ARG A 64 -3.99 22.16 6.47
CA ARG A 64 -3.05 21.92 5.35
C ARG A 64 -1.63 22.30 5.75
N THR A 65 -1.45 23.44 6.40
CA THR A 65 -0.14 23.91 6.86
C THR A 65 0.44 22.99 7.94
N ILE A 66 -0.34 22.59 8.94
CA ILE A 66 0.12 21.69 10.01
C ILE A 66 0.54 20.33 9.43
N ASN A 67 -0.28 19.75 8.56
CA ASN A 67 0.03 18.46 7.90
C ASN A 67 1.23 18.58 6.97
N LEU A 68 1.39 19.72 6.26
CA LEU A 68 2.55 19.94 5.41
C LEU A 68 3.84 20.04 6.23
N ILE A 69 3.82 20.74 7.35
CA ILE A 69 4.96 20.83 8.28
C ILE A 69 5.31 19.45 8.82
N GLU A 70 4.32 18.69 9.29
CA GLU A 70 4.51 17.29 9.72
C GLU A 70 5.21 16.47 8.62
N ILE A 71 4.69 16.50 7.39
CA ILE A 71 5.27 15.77 6.25
C ILE A 71 6.72 16.18 5.99
N ILE A 72 7.06 17.47 6.10
CA ILE A 72 8.44 17.93 5.91
C ILE A 72 9.35 17.32 6.99
N PHE A 73 8.93 17.34 8.25
CA PHE A 73 9.68 16.69 9.33
C PHE A 73 9.84 15.19 9.09
N GLU A 74 8.77 14.49 8.71
CA GLU A 74 8.81 13.08 8.37
C GLU A 74 9.81 12.78 7.24
N PHE A 75 9.79 13.58 6.18
CA PHE A 75 10.69 13.42 5.06
C PHE A 75 12.16 13.58 5.47
N ILE A 76 12.46 14.60 6.29
CA ILE A 76 13.82 14.83 6.81
C ILE A 76 14.27 13.68 7.71
N ILE A 77 13.39 13.21 8.61
CA ILE A 77 13.68 12.10 9.52
C ILE A 77 13.94 10.81 8.72
N GLY A 78 13.05 10.49 7.78
CA GLY A 78 13.21 9.32 6.92
C GLY A 78 14.50 9.39 6.10
N GLY A 79 14.83 10.57 5.57
CA GLY A 79 16.10 10.81 4.86
C GLY A 79 17.32 10.63 5.77
N LEU A 80 17.26 11.08 7.02
CA LEU A 80 18.31 10.88 8.01
C LEU A 80 18.51 9.40 8.34
N MET A 81 17.44 8.63 8.49
CA MET A 81 17.51 7.18 8.75
C MET A 81 18.14 6.43 7.57
N VAL A 82 17.79 6.81 6.34
CA VAL A 82 18.43 6.28 5.13
C VAL A 82 19.92 6.65 5.11
N TYR A 83 20.28 7.90 5.42
CA TYR A 83 21.67 8.30 5.51
C TYR A 83 22.45 7.45 6.52
N VAL A 84 21.92 7.26 7.74
CA VAL A 84 22.55 6.45 8.79
C VAL A 84 22.83 5.03 8.29
N ALA A 85 21.84 4.38 7.68
CA ALA A 85 21.95 3.03 7.14
C ALA A 85 23.06 2.85 6.08
N PHE A 86 23.36 3.89 5.31
CA PHE A 86 24.40 3.82 4.26
C PHE A 86 25.71 4.50 4.65
N SER A 87 25.77 5.13 5.82
CA SER A 87 26.95 5.84 6.32
C SER A 87 27.90 4.97 7.15
N GLY A 88 27.50 3.75 7.50
CA GLY A 88 28.24 2.85 8.39
C GLY A 88 28.26 3.34 9.84
N LYS A 89 27.21 4.06 10.26
CA LYS A 89 27.03 4.59 11.62
C LYS A 89 25.85 3.96 12.36
N SER A 90 25.24 2.92 11.81
CA SER A 90 24.01 2.34 12.36
C SER A 90 24.18 1.78 13.78
N ASP A 91 25.41 1.41 14.12
CA ASP A 91 25.86 0.76 15.35
C ASP A 91 26.16 1.74 16.48
N GLU A 92 26.24 3.04 16.21
CA GLU A 92 26.42 4.02 17.27
C GLU A 92 25.09 4.19 18.05
N GLY A 93 25.12 3.94 19.36
CA GLY A 93 23.92 3.97 20.21
C GLY A 93 23.14 5.31 20.20
N ILE A 94 23.79 6.42 19.82
CA ILE A 94 23.10 7.71 19.64
C ILE A 94 22.06 7.64 18.53
N TRP A 95 22.33 6.91 17.44
CA TRP A 95 21.38 6.74 16.34
C TRP A 95 20.22 5.84 16.74
N ALA A 96 20.47 4.82 17.57
CA ALA A 96 19.41 3.96 18.11
C ALA A 96 18.44 4.75 18.98
N ALA A 97 18.97 5.61 19.85
CA ALA A 97 18.18 6.50 20.68
C ALA A 97 17.40 7.52 19.83
N LEU A 98 18.09 8.21 18.91
CA LEU A 98 17.47 9.20 18.04
C LEU A 98 16.35 8.58 17.21
N TYR A 99 16.59 7.42 16.60
CA TYR A 99 15.60 6.64 15.88
C TYR A 99 14.33 6.40 16.69
N GLY A 100 14.48 5.90 17.92
CA GLY A 100 13.36 5.58 18.80
C GLY A 100 12.55 6.81 19.22
N TYR A 101 13.23 7.92 19.54
CA TYR A 101 12.57 9.18 19.86
C TYR A 101 11.84 9.80 18.66
N MET A 102 12.47 9.80 17.48
CA MET A 102 11.83 10.33 16.26
C MET A 102 10.62 9.50 15.86
N LEU A 103 10.70 8.17 15.95
CA LEU A 103 9.56 7.29 15.68
C LEU A 103 8.42 7.48 16.69
N THR A 104 8.75 7.68 17.97
CA THR A 104 7.77 8.02 19.02
C THR A 104 7.06 9.33 18.70
N PHE A 105 7.83 10.38 18.41
CA PHE A 105 7.30 11.70 18.07
C PHE A 105 6.38 11.61 16.85
N PHE A 106 6.81 10.88 15.80
CA PHE A 106 6.02 10.65 14.60
C PHE A 106 4.65 10.02 14.92
N LEU A 107 4.62 8.90 15.65
CA LEU A 107 3.38 8.19 15.94
C LEU A 107 2.42 9.04 16.80
N LEU A 108 2.95 9.74 17.79
CA LEU A 108 2.16 10.59 18.69
C LEU A 108 1.67 11.85 17.98
N ALA A 109 2.55 12.59 17.31
CA ALA A 109 2.20 13.81 16.59
C ALA A 109 1.13 13.54 15.56
N ARG A 110 1.28 12.47 14.78
CA ARG A 110 0.30 12.06 13.76
C ARG A 110 -1.08 11.76 14.35
N GLY A 111 -1.10 11.01 15.44
CA GLY A 111 -2.33 10.73 16.17
C GLY A 111 -3.00 12.01 16.67
N ILE A 112 -2.23 12.88 17.32
CA ILE A 112 -2.72 14.14 17.88
C ILE A 112 -3.25 15.07 16.78
N ILE A 113 -2.50 15.26 15.69
CA ILE A 113 -2.92 16.09 14.54
C ILE A 113 -4.25 15.60 13.98
N TYR A 114 -4.43 14.28 13.88
CA TYR A 114 -5.69 13.69 13.45
C TYR A 114 -6.85 14.02 14.40
N PHE A 115 -6.69 13.87 15.72
CA PHE A 115 -7.75 14.19 16.67
C PHE A 115 -8.03 15.69 16.76
N VAL A 116 -7.01 16.54 16.63
CA VAL A 116 -7.19 18.00 16.49
C VAL A 116 -8.01 18.32 15.25
N SER A 117 -7.71 17.68 14.12
CA SER A 117 -8.47 17.84 12.87
C SER A 117 -9.94 17.44 13.05
N LEU A 118 -10.19 16.33 13.74
CA LEU A 118 -11.54 15.84 13.99
C LEU A 118 -12.33 16.76 14.94
N TYR A 119 -11.73 17.15 16.07
CA TYR A 119 -12.44 17.86 17.14
C TYR A 119 -12.54 19.37 16.92
N TYR A 120 -11.45 20.02 16.52
CA TYR A 120 -11.39 21.49 16.41
C TYR A 120 -11.76 22.01 15.02
N PHE A 121 -11.59 21.20 13.98
CA PHE A 121 -11.79 21.61 12.59
C PHE A 121 -12.94 20.86 11.89
N ASP A 122 -13.68 20.03 12.63
CA ASP A 122 -14.86 19.29 12.16
C ASP A 122 -14.60 18.54 10.83
N GLU A 123 -13.41 17.94 10.74
CA GLU A 123 -13.07 17.06 9.63
C GLU A 123 -13.83 15.74 9.77
N LYS A 124 -14.33 15.21 8.65
CA LYS A 124 -15.00 13.92 8.66
C LYS A 124 -13.96 12.81 8.64
N SER A 125 -14.27 11.70 9.31
CA SER A 125 -13.39 10.54 9.32
C SER A 125 -14.15 9.23 9.25
N GLU A 126 -13.54 8.25 8.62
CA GLU A 126 -14.01 6.88 8.56
C GLU A 126 -13.52 6.09 9.78
N SER A 127 -14.29 5.07 10.18
CA SER A 127 -13.97 4.26 11.36
C SER A 127 -12.59 3.62 11.28
N ALA A 128 -12.17 3.14 10.09
CA ALA A 128 -10.84 2.56 9.90
C ALA A 128 -9.72 3.60 10.17
N LYS A 129 -9.88 4.82 9.65
CA LYS A 129 -8.92 5.90 9.87
C LYS A 129 -8.85 6.28 11.34
N PHE A 130 -9.99 6.33 12.04
CA PHE A 130 -10.04 6.59 13.47
C PHE A 130 -9.24 5.57 14.29
N TRP A 131 -9.51 4.28 14.11
CA TRP A 131 -8.82 3.23 14.87
C TRP A 131 -7.33 3.17 14.57
N MET A 132 -6.91 3.44 13.33
CA MET A 132 -5.49 3.50 12.99
C MET A 132 -4.74 4.61 13.74
N HIS A 133 -5.32 5.81 13.87
CA HIS A 133 -4.67 6.90 14.62
C HIS A 133 -4.71 6.65 16.13
N MET A 134 -5.78 6.03 16.64
CA MET A 134 -5.83 5.57 18.02
C MET A 134 -4.74 4.53 18.32
N PHE A 135 -4.53 3.59 17.40
CA PHE A 135 -3.44 2.62 17.48
C PHE A 135 -2.07 3.31 17.49
N PHE A 136 -1.83 4.31 16.64
CA PHE A 136 -0.57 5.06 16.66
C PHE A 136 -0.31 5.75 18.00
N ILE A 137 -1.32 6.38 18.60
CA ILE A 137 -1.20 6.94 19.95
C ILE A 137 -0.91 5.85 21.00
N GLY A 138 -1.51 4.68 20.87
CA GLY A 138 -1.25 3.55 21.78
C GLY A 138 0.17 2.97 21.65
N ILE A 139 0.71 2.88 20.44
CA ILE A 139 2.04 2.33 20.18
C ILE A 139 3.17 3.33 20.48
N GLY A 140 2.92 4.64 20.37
CA GLY A 140 3.93 5.66 20.67
C GLY A 140 4.62 5.48 22.02
N PRO A 141 3.89 5.34 23.15
CA PRO A 141 4.48 5.08 24.46
C PRO A 141 5.22 3.73 24.56
N VAL A 142 4.81 2.71 23.81
CA VAL A 142 5.53 1.43 23.75
C VAL A 142 6.89 1.62 23.08
N VAL A 143 6.94 2.34 21.95
CA VAL A 143 8.19 2.68 21.28
C VAL A 143 9.09 3.53 22.19
N LEU A 144 8.50 4.49 22.91
CA LEU A 144 9.24 5.32 23.87
C LEU A 144 9.87 4.49 24.98
N THR A 145 9.11 3.57 25.59
CA THR A 145 9.62 2.71 26.67
C THR A 145 10.73 1.79 26.18
N LEU A 146 10.60 1.21 24.99
CA LEU A 146 11.66 0.42 24.34
C LEU A 146 12.91 1.26 24.05
N THR A 147 12.73 2.54 23.71
CA THR A 147 13.85 3.47 23.48
C THR A 147 14.58 3.78 24.79
N LEU A 148 13.83 4.04 25.87
CA LEU A 148 14.39 4.37 27.18
C LEU A 148 15.15 3.21 27.86
N GLN A 149 14.89 1.96 27.45
CA GLN A 149 15.63 0.79 27.96
C GLN A 149 17.08 0.72 27.47
N GLY A 150 17.47 1.49 26.44
CA GLY A 150 18.87 1.83 26.17
C GLY A 150 19.78 0.78 25.51
N ASN A 151 19.28 -0.37 25.06
CA ASN A 151 20.13 -1.49 24.58
C ASN A 151 19.86 -1.93 23.12
N GLY A 152 19.39 -1.04 22.25
CA GLY A 152 19.01 -1.42 20.88
C GLY A 152 17.75 -2.30 20.80
N THR A 153 17.06 -2.53 21.94
CA THR A 153 15.82 -3.32 22.03
C THR A 153 14.76 -2.86 21.03
N ILE A 154 14.67 -1.54 20.77
CA ILE A 154 13.75 -0.99 19.79
C ILE A 154 14.07 -1.46 18.36
N ILE A 155 15.35 -1.43 17.96
CA ILE A 155 15.78 -1.87 16.63
C ILE A 155 15.45 -3.35 16.47
N SER A 156 15.77 -4.16 17.49
CA SER A 156 15.52 -5.59 17.41
C SER A 156 14.03 -5.93 17.36
N THR A 157 13.22 -5.23 18.15
CA THR A 157 11.76 -5.37 18.13
C THR A 157 11.19 -5.04 16.74
N LEU A 158 11.70 -4.00 16.11
CA LEU A 158 11.25 -3.60 14.77
C LEU A 158 11.78 -4.54 13.67
N GLY A 159 12.97 -5.10 13.82
CA GLY A 159 13.47 -6.16 12.95
C GLY A 159 12.55 -7.38 12.94
N TRP A 160 12.06 -7.78 14.12
CA TRP A 160 11.05 -8.85 14.24
C TRP A 160 9.71 -8.46 13.60
N LEU A 161 9.25 -7.23 13.82
CA LEU A 161 8.01 -6.74 13.23
C LEU A 161 8.09 -6.68 11.70
N LEU A 162 9.21 -6.21 11.14
CA LEU A 162 9.47 -6.22 9.70
C LEU A 162 9.46 -7.64 9.14
N LEU A 163 10.09 -8.61 9.82
CA LEU A 163 10.08 -10.00 9.40
C LEU A 163 8.65 -10.58 9.37
N ILE A 164 7.84 -10.33 10.40
CA ILE A 164 6.45 -10.82 10.45
C ILE A 164 5.62 -10.23 9.30
N ILE A 165 5.74 -8.92 9.06
CA ILE A 165 5.06 -8.25 7.95
C ILE A 165 5.57 -8.79 6.60
N ALA A 166 6.87 -9.03 6.47
CA ALA A 166 7.47 -9.56 5.26
C ALA A 166 6.98 -10.97 4.95
N ILE A 167 6.88 -11.84 5.95
CA ILE A 167 6.31 -13.19 5.81
C ILE A 167 4.85 -13.08 5.36
N GLY A 168 4.03 -12.28 6.06
CA GLY A 168 2.62 -12.09 5.70
C GLY A 168 2.44 -11.54 4.28
N GLY A 169 3.19 -10.49 3.92
CA GLY A 169 3.16 -9.89 2.59
C GLY A 169 3.68 -10.82 1.49
N GLY A 170 4.75 -11.55 1.75
CA GLY A 170 5.31 -12.56 0.85
C GLY A 170 4.33 -13.70 0.59
N VAL A 171 3.67 -14.21 1.62
CA VAL A 171 2.61 -15.22 1.51
C VAL A 171 1.44 -14.70 0.70
N TYR A 172 0.94 -13.49 1.00
CA TYR A 172 -0.16 -12.86 0.28
C TYR A 172 0.14 -12.69 -1.22
N LEU A 173 1.29 -12.08 -1.55
CA LEU A 173 1.73 -11.87 -2.94
C LEU A 173 2.03 -13.19 -3.65
N GLY A 174 2.56 -14.18 -2.93
CA GLY A 174 2.81 -15.53 -3.42
C GLY A 174 1.52 -16.23 -3.85
N PHE A 175 0.50 -16.23 -3.00
CA PHE A 175 -0.81 -16.83 -3.29
C PHE A 175 -1.53 -16.12 -4.45
N ASP A 176 -1.56 -14.79 -4.45
CA ASP A 176 -2.17 -14.01 -5.53
C ASP A 176 -1.40 -14.18 -6.87
N GLY A 177 -0.07 -14.22 -6.81
CA GLY A 177 0.79 -14.57 -7.94
C GLY A 177 0.50 -15.98 -8.49
N TYR A 178 0.31 -16.98 -7.62
CA TYR A 178 -0.06 -18.34 -8.02
C TYR A 178 -1.39 -18.38 -8.76
N GLY A 179 -2.40 -17.65 -8.29
CA GLY A 179 -3.68 -17.51 -8.99
C GLY A 179 -3.52 -16.92 -10.39
N GLY A 180 -2.65 -15.90 -10.54
CA GLY A 180 -2.31 -15.32 -11.85
C GLY A 180 -1.58 -16.30 -12.78
N TYR A 181 -0.60 -17.04 -12.25
CA TYR A 181 0.14 -18.05 -12.99
C TYR A 181 -0.77 -19.18 -13.49
N ARG A 182 -1.67 -19.67 -12.64
CA ARG A 182 -2.65 -20.70 -13.01
C ARG A 182 -3.49 -20.26 -14.22
N LYS A 183 -4.06 -19.06 -14.19
CA LYS A 183 -4.85 -18.50 -15.31
C LYS A 183 -4.02 -18.38 -16.59
N TYR A 184 -2.77 -17.91 -16.47
CA TYR A 184 -1.83 -17.85 -17.60
C TYR A 184 -1.56 -19.24 -18.20
N ARG A 185 -1.38 -20.27 -17.36
CA ARG A 185 -1.17 -21.65 -17.81
C ARG A 185 -2.41 -22.25 -18.45
N GLU A 186 -3.60 -21.98 -17.90
CA GLU A 186 -4.88 -22.39 -18.51
C GLU A 186 -5.05 -21.77 -19.90
N TYR A 187 -4.80 -20.46 -20.06
CA TYR A 187 -4.82 -19.80 -21.36
C TYR A 187 -3.79 -20.38 -22.34
N SER A 188 -2.56 -20.60 -21.88
CA SER A 188 -1.51 -21.21 -22.70
C SER A 188 -1.91 -22.62 -23.18
N LYS A 189 -2.59 -23.40 -22.32
CA LYS A 189 -3.16 -24.70 -22.72
C LYS A 189 -4.21 -24.54 -23.82
N THR A 190 -5.11 -23.55 -23.74
CA THR A 190 -6.13 -23.32 -24.79
C THR A 190 -5.53 -22.92 -26.14
N LEU A 191 -4.40 -22.21 -26.16
CA LEU A 191 -3.69 -21.86 -27.39
C LEU A 191 -3.01 -23.07 -28.04
N ASN A 192 -2.54 -24.01 -27.22
CA ASN A 192 -1.82 -25.20 -27.65
C ASN A 192 -2.74 -26.40 -27.92
N GLN A 193 -4.03 -26.30 -27.58
CA GLN A 193 -4.99 -27.31 -28.01
C GLN A 193 -5.17 -27.19 -29.52
N PRO A 194 -5.10 -28.31 -30.27
CA PRO A 194 -5.39 -28.29 -31.69
C PRO A 194 -6.78 -27.68 -31.83
N LYS A 195 -6.92 -26.66 -32.68
CA LYS A 195 -8.24 -26.13 -33.05
C LYS A 195 -9.00 -27.31 -33.63
N THR A 196 -9.80 -28.00 -32.82
CA THR A 196 -10.80 -28.92 -33.33
C THR A 196 -11.54 -28.11 -34.36
N LYS A 197 -11.44 -28.47 -35.64
CA LYS A 197 -12.29 -27.89 -36.68
C LYS A 197 -13.69 -28.07 -36.13
N VAL A 198 -14.28 -26.98 -35.63
CA VAL A 198 -15.70 -26.92 -35.37
C VAL A 198 -16.26 -27.14 -36.77
N LYS A 199 -16.66 -28.39 -37.03
CA LYS A 199 -17.48 -28.75 -38.16
C LYS A 199 -18.60 -27.71 -38.13
N ASN A 200 -18.68 -26.89 -39.17
CA ASN A 200 -19.68 -25.85 -39.35
C ASN A 200 -20.93 -26.21 -38.56
N LYS A 201 -21.21 -25.48 -37.47
CA LYS A 201 -22.62 -25.28 -37.16
C LYS A 201 -23.11 -24.51 -38.37
N GLU A 202 -23.91 -25.18 -39.20
CA GLU A 202 -24.72 -24.51 -40.19
C GLU A 202 -25.28 -23.27 -39.50
N VAL A 203 -24.86 -22.12 -40.00
CA VAL A 203 -25.60 -20.90 -39.80
C VAL A 203 -26.92 -21.19 -40.48
N GLU A 204 -27.93 -21.61 -39.71
CA GLU A 204 -29.31 -21.38 -40.11
C GLU A 204 -29.36 -19.89 -40.39
N LYS A 205 -29.39 -19.54 -41.68
CA LYS A 205 -29.76 -18.20 -42.11
C LYS A 205 -31.13 -17.97 -41.50
N ASP A 206 -31.19 -17.16 -40.47
CA ASP A 206 -32.43 -16.50 -40.11
C ASP A 206 -32.91 -15.77 -41.36
N LEU A 207 -33.94 -16.34 -41.99
CA LEU A 207 -34.68 -15.68 -43.06
C LEU A 207 -35.15 -14.33 -42.50
N PRO A 208 -35.03 -13.22 -43.26
CA PRO A 208 -35.49 -11.93 -42.78
C PRO A 208 -36.97 -12.05 -42.43
N LYS A 209 -37.30 -11.80 -41.15
CA LYS A 209 -38.69 -11.69 -40.71
C LYS A 209 -39.32 -10.54 -41.49
N PRO A 210 -40.55 -10.71 -42.02
CA PRO A 210 -41.29 -9.60 -42.61
C PRO A 210 -41.35 -8.45 -41.61
N ILE A 211 -41.06 -7.25 -42.10
CA ILE A 211 -41.30 -6.01 -41.38
C ILE A 211 -42.82 -5.95 -41.20
N GLU A 212 -43.31 -6.11 -39.96
CA GLU A 212 -44.69 -5.76 -39.66
C GLU A 212 -44.78 -4.24 -39.71
N ASP A 213 -45.55 -3.78 -40.69
CA ASP A 213 -45.81 -2.38 -40.99
C ASP A 213 -46.27 -1.61 -39.74
N GLU A 214 -45.81 -0.37 -39.65
CA GLU A 214 -46.24 0.64 -38.69
C GLU A 214 -47.78 0.67 -38.61
N VAL A 215 -48.33 0.22 -37.49
CA VAL A 215 -49.71 0.57 -37.14
C VAL A 215 -49.66 1.96 -36.53
N GLU A 216 -49.93 2.95 -37.39
CA GLU A 216 -50.28 4.32 -37.01
C GLU A 216 -51.31 4.28 -35.86
N GLN A 217 -50.92 4.77 -34.68
CA GLN A 217 -51.91 5.06 -33.65
C GLN A 217 -52.60 6.38 -34.01
N PRO A 218 -53.93 6.41 -34.17
CA PRO A 218 -54.64 7.64 -34.44
C PRO A 218 -54.60 8.56 -33.20
N GLU A 219 -54.27 9.83 -33.45
CA GLU A 219 -54.32 10.93 -32.50
C GLU A 219 -55.70 11.02 -31.83
N SER A 220 -55.74 11.15 -30.49
CA SER A 220 -56.93 11.65 -29.80
C SER A 220 -56.63 12.96 -29.10
N TYR A 221 -57.16 14.03 -29.69
CA TYR A 221 -57.26 15.37 -29.13
C TYR A 221 -58.39 15.48 -28.08
N ILE A 222 -58.15 16.34 -27.08
CA ILE A 222 -59.14 17.11 -26.27
C ILE A 222 -59.89 16.28 -25.20
N SER A 223 -60.16 16.73 -23.96
CA SER A 223 -60.20 18.04 -23.28
C SER A 223 -59.76 17.90 -21.82
#